data_AF-A0A7J9SXF2-F1
#
_entry.id   AF-A0A7J9SXF2-F1
#
_cell.length_a   1.000
_cell.length_b   1.000
_cell.length_c   1.000
_cell.angle_alpha   90.00
_cell.angle_beta   90.00
_cell.angle_gamma   90.00
#
_symmetry.space_group_name_H-M   'P 1'
#
loop_
_entity.id
_entity.type
_entity.pdbx_description
1 polymer ?
#
loop_
_entity_poly.entity_id
_entity_poly.type
_entity_poly.pdbx_seq_one_letter_code
_entity_poly.pdbx_strand_id
1 'polypeptide(L)'
;MKQNKLMELTPDKWGLLVYFSDQDAGVDLTTVRRFMTDIAKSRLALAEDNLSAAEKLLEVGFSNRTVIHKSYYSMYHAARSAVYLQMQIDVTRHRSLVDKFKKLLIRQFGDETLAKQMNVWRMDRIKCDYDLNVEVAEDMCESAISDASMIIDVCKNLVDEF
;
A
#
# COMPACT_ATOMS: atom_id res chain seq x y z
N MET A 1 1.49 -9.78 -25.21
CA MET A 1 1.65 -8.44 -24.59
C MET A 1 3.12 -8.25 -24.25
N LYS A 2 3.80 -7.25 -24.85
CA LYS A 2 5.15 -6.89 -24.42
C LYS A 2 5.04 -6.28 -23.02
N GLN A 3 5.65 -6.92 -22.02
CA GLN A 3 5.79 -6.35 -20.67
C GLN A 3 6.40 -4.95 -20.81
N ASN A 4 5.68 -3.94 -20.31
CA ASN A 4 6.14 -2.57 -20.35
C ASN A 4 7.35 -2.47 -19.41
N LYS A 5 8.57 -2.42 -19.95
CA LYS A 5 9.84 -2.37 -19.18
C LYS A 5 9.88 -1.24 -18.15
N LEU A 6 9.02 -0.25 -18.28
CA LEU A 6 8.85 0.85 -17.33
C LEU A 6 8.22 0.41 -15.99
N MET A 7 7.48 -0.71 -15.95
CA MET A 7 6.99 -1.31 -14.70
C MET A 7 8.12 -1.87 -13.82
N GLU A 8 9.33 -2.03 -14.37
CA GLU A 8 10.52 -2.52 -13.64
C GLU A 8 11.42 -1.37 -13.15
N LEU A 9 10.96 -0.12 -13.23
CA LEU A 9 11.69 1.03 -12.70
C LEU A 9 11.58 1.08 -11.19
N THR A 10 12.59 0.51 -10.55
CA THR A 10 12.85 0.63 -9.13
C THR A 10 13.38 2.04 -8.82
N PRO A 11 13.10 2.59 -7.63
CA PRO A 11 13.46 3.97 -7.28
C PRO A 11 14.96 4.34 -7.28
N ASP A 12 15.85 3.37 -7.17
CA ASP A 12 17.27 3.54 -7.45
C ASP A 12 17.54 3.91 -8.92
N LYS A 13 16.75 3.37 -9.86
CA LYS A 13 16.77 3.78 -11.27
C LYS A 13 16.11 5.15 -11.48
N TRP A 14 15.27 5.61 -10.55
CA TRP A 14 14.65 6.95 -10.58
C TRP A 14 15.62 8.07 -10.25
N GLY A 15 16.43 7.91 -9.20
CA GLY A 15 17.51 8.86 -8.91
C GLY A 15 18.45 9.03 -10.11
N LEU A 16 18.69 7.94 -10.84
CA LEU A 16 19.47 7.94 -12.07
C LEU A 16 18.78 8.70 -13.22
N LEU A 17 17.46 8.55 -13.38
CA LEU A 17 16.68 9.24 -14.42
C LEU A 17 16.57 10.74 -14.15
N VAL A 18 16.39 11.15 -12.89
CA VAL A 18 16.40 12.58 -12.50
C VAL A 18 17.79 13.16 -12.75
N TYR A 19 18.85 12.46 -12.32
CA TYR A 19 20.22 12.86 -12.60
C TYR A 19 20.48 13.02 -14.10
N PHE A 20 20.02 12.07 -14.93
CA PHE A 20 20.18 12.18 -16.39
C PHE A 20 19.32 13.28 -17.02
N SER A 21 18.14 13.59 -16.47
CA SER A 21 17.39 14.77 -16.89
C SER A 21 18.13 16.06 -16.58
N ASP A 22 18.72 16.17 -15.38
CA ASP A 22 19.46 17.36 -14.97
C ASP A 22 20.77 17.56 -15.76
N GLN A 23 21.28 16.49 -16.38
CA GLN A 23 22.43 16.53 -17.29
C GLN A 23 22.03 16.76 -18.76
N ASP A 24 20.79 17.16 -19.03
CA ASP A 24 20.25 17.41 -20.38
C ASP A 24 20.35 16.19 -21.33
N ALA A 25 20.38 14.97 -20.76
CA ALA A 25 20.54 13.71 -21.49
C ALA A 25 19.23 13.23 -22.15
N GLY A 26 18.24 14.12 -22.32
CA GLY A 26 16.99 13.83 -23.05
C GLY A 26 15.94 13.00 -22.30
N VAL A 27 15.98 12.96 -20.96
CA VAL A 27 14.96 12.25 -20.16
C VAL A 27 13.76 13.15 -19.90
N ASP A 28 12.60 12.80 -20.47
CA ASP A 28 11.34 13.51 -20.22
C ASP A 28 10.76 13.16 -18.84
N LEU A 29 10.99 14.05 -17.86
CA LEU A 29 10.49 13.93 -16.48
C LEU A 29 8.96 13.84 -16.39
N THR A 30 8.24 14.41 -17.36
CA THR A 30 6.77 14.36 -17.42
C THR A 30 6.29 12.94 -17.74
N THR A 31 6.90 12.31 -18.74
CA THR A 31 6.65 10.90 -19.07
C THR A 31 7.01 9.98 -17.92
N VAL A 32 8.13 10.26 -17.26
CA VAL A 32 8.62 9.53 -16.10
C VAL A 32 7.59 9.63 -14.97
N ARG A 33 7.23 10.83 -14.47
CA ARG A 33 6.19 11.01 -13.43
C ARG A 33 4.89 10.27 -13.75
N ARG A 34 4.40 10.36 -15.00
CA ARG A 34 3.20 9.64 -15.44
C ARG A 34 3.30 8.14 -15.14
N PHE A 35 4.42 7.49 -15.49
CA PHE A 35 4.58 6.05 -15.22
C PHE A 35 4.63 5.72 -13.73
N MET A 36 5.19 6.61 -12.91
CA MET A 36 5.16 6.49 -11.46
C MET A 36 3.74 6.50 -10.93
N THR A 37 2.96 7.49 -11.37
CA THR A 37 1.55 7.64 -11.02
C THR A 37 0.75 6.42 -11.49
N ASP A 38 1.01 5.88 -12.68
CA ASP A 38 0.34 4.67 -13.18
C ASP A 38 0.64 3.44 -12.30
N ILE A 39 1.89 3.27 -11.85
CA ILE A 39 2.27 2.21 -10.92
C ILE A 39 1.57 2.37 -9.57
N ALA A 40 1.54 3.59 -9.04
CA ALA A 40 0.85 3.90 -7.79
C ALA A 40 -0.66 3.64 -7.89
N LYS A 41 -1.31 4.09 -8.98
CA LYS A 41 -2.74 3.85 -9.23
C LYS A 41 -3.05 2.37 -9.39
N SER A 42 -2.20 1.60 -10.07
CA SER A 42 -2.36 0.14 -10.17
C SER A 42 -2.31 -0.56 -8.81
N ARG A 43 -1.48 -0.06 -7.88
CA ARG A 43 -1.42 -0.57 -6.50
C ARG A 43 -2.65 -0.18 -5.69
N LEU A 44 -3.19 1.03 -5.89
CA LEU A 44 -4.44 1.45 -5.25
C LEU A 44 -5.62 0.60 -5.74
N ALA A 45 -5.72 0.34 -7.04
CA ALA A 45 -6.75 -0.56 -7.58
C ALA A 45 -6.68 -1.95 -6.93
N LEU A 46 -5.47 -2.51 -6.78
CA LEU A 46 -5.29 -3.78 -6.07
C LEU A 46 -5.66 -3.69 -4.58
N ALA A 47 -5.47 -2.54 -3.93
CA ALA A 47 -5.91 -2.33 -2.56
C ALA A 47 -7.43 -2.34 -2.44
N GLU A 48 -8.11 -1.64 -3.34
CA GLU A 48 -9.58 -1.59 -3.43
C GLU A 48 -10.18 -2.96 -3.74
N ASP A 49 -9.58 -3.74 -4.65
CA ASP A 49 -10.00 -5.11 -4.95
C ASP A 49 -9.92 -6.01 -3.71
N ASN A 50 -8.87 -5.86 -2.89
CA ASN A 50 -8.74 -6.62 -1.65
C ASN A 50 -9.76 -6.15 -0.59
N LEU A 51 -10.03 -4.85 -0.48
CA LEU A 51 -11.07 -4.32 0.42
C LEU A 51 -12.44 -4.87 0.03
N SER A 52 -12.81 -4.77 -1.25
CA SER A 52 -14.09 -5.29 -1.76
C SER A 52 -14.22 -6.80 -1.54
N ALA A 53 -13.12 -7.55 -1.68
CA ALA A 53 -13.11 -8.98 -1.36
C ALA A 53 -13.34 -9.22 0.15
N ALA A 54 -12.71 -8.44 1.03
CA ALA A 54 -12.88 -8.54 2.47
C ALA A 54 -14.33 -8.28 2.90
N GLU A 55 -14.95 -7.22 2.36
CA GLU A 55 -16.33 -6.85 2.60
C GLU A 55 -17.31 -7.96 2.18
N LYS A 56 -17.14 -8.50 0.97
CA LYS A 56 -17.97 -9.60 0.47
C LYS A 56 -17.82 -10.86 1.30
N LEU A 57 -16.60 -11.19 1.73
CA LEU A 57 -16.33 -12.36 2.56
C LEU A 57 -17.02 -12.25 3.92
N LEU A 58 -17.01 -11.05 4.52
CA LEU A 58 -17.74 -10.78 5.77
C LEU A 58 -19.25 -10.89 5.56
N GLU A 59 -19.79 -10.25 4.51
CA GLU A 59 -21.22 -10.26 4.18
C GLU A 59 -21.78 -11.69 4.04
N VAL A 60 -21.05 -12.57 3.37
CA VAL A 60 -21.47 -13.97 3.17
C VAL A 60 -21.08 -14.90 4.32
N GLY A 61 -20.43 -14.38 5.37
CA GLY A 61 -19.98 -15.15 6.54
C GLY A 61 -18.88 -16.17 6.23
N PHE A 62 -18.06 -15.95 5.20
CA PHE A 62 -17.04 -16.89 4.77
C PHE A 62 -15.64 -16.51 5.24
N SER A 63 -15.16 -17.24 6.25
CA SER A 63 -13.78 -17.22 6.75
C SER A 63 -13.28 -15.85 7.22
N ASN A 64 -13.55 -15.54 8.49
CA ASN A 64 -13.03 -14.36 9.20
C ASN A 64 -11.50 -14.21 9.07
N ARG A 65 -10.76 -15.31 9.06
CA ARG A 65 -9.31 -15.30 8.80
C ARG A 65 -8.95 -14.70 7.44
N THR A 66 -9.71 -15.06 6.41
CA THR A 66 -9.52 -14.54 5.05
C THR A 66 -9.89 -13.06 4.98
N VAL A 67 -10.90 -12.62 5.74
CA VAL A 67 -11.23 -11.19 5.87
C VAL A 67 -10.03 -10.40 6.42
N ILE A 68 -9.44 -10.82 7.55
CA ILE A 68 -8.25 -10.16 8.12
C ILE A 68 -7.08 -10.14 7.12
N HIS A 69 -6.85 -11.25 6.42
CA HIS A 69 -5.83 -11.32 5.38
C HIS A 69 -6.06 -10.27 4.29
N LYS A 70 -7.28 -10.21 3.74
CA LYS A 70 -7.64 -9.29 2.66
C LYS A 70 -7.58 -7.84 3.10
N SER A 71 -8.10 -7.51 4.29
CA SER A 71 -8.01 -6.17 4.87
C SER A 71 -6.55 -5.72 5.04
N TYR A 72 -5.67 -6.59 5.55
CA TYR A 72 -4.25 -6.25 5.66
C TYR A 72 -3.57 -6.06 4.30
N TYR A 73 -3.84 -6.91 3.31
CA TYR A 73 -3.26 -6.76 1.98
C TYR A 73 -3.77 -5.51 1.25
N SER A 74 -5.01 -5.11 1.50
CA SER A 74 -5.53 -3.82 1.08
C SER A 74 -4.67 -2.66 1.63
N MET A 75 -4.47 -2.60 2.95
CA MET A 75 -3.59 -1.61 3.59
C MET A 75 -2.17 -1.65 3.03
N TYR A 76 -1.61 -2.84 2.83
CA TYR A 76 -0.26 -3.03 2.30
C TYR A 76 -0.10 -2.43 0.91
N HIS A 77 -1.04 -2.68 -0.01
CA HIS A 77 -0.96 -2.16 -1.37
C HIS A 77 -1.18 -0.64 -1.41
N ALA A 78 -2.09 -0.12 -0.59
CA ALA A 78 -2.31 1.32 -0.44
C ALA A 78 -1.06 2.03 0.10
N ALA A 79 -0.52 1.59 1.24
CA ALA A 79 0.68 2.18 1.84
C ALA A 79 1.89 2.09 0.90
N ARG A 80 2.05 0.97 0.18
CA ARG A 80 3.14 0.78 -0.80
C ARG A 80 2.98 1.68 -2.02
N SER A 81 1.76 2.08 -2.37
CA SER A 81 1.49 3.09 -3.38
C SER A 81 1.98 4.47 -2.92
N ALA A 82 1.50 4.94 -1.77
CA ALA A 82 1.85 6.25 -1.23
C ALA A 82 3.36 6.37 -0.94
N VAL A 83 3.97 5.37 -0.30
CA VAL A 83 5.42 5.36 -0.01
C VAL A 83 6.25 5.38 -1.31
N TYR A 84 5.83 4.64 -2.33
CA TYR A 84 6.53 4.61 -3.61
C TYR A 84 6.57 5.99 -4.26
N LEU A 85 5.46 6.68 -4.28
CA LEU A 85 5.34 7.98 -4.93
C LEU A 85 6.00 9.08 -4.08
N GLN A 86 5.58 9.21 -2.82
CA GLN A 86 5.96 10.31 -1.92
C GLN A 86 7.37 10.24 -1.36
N MET A 87 7.94 9.04 -1.30
CA MET A 87 9.30 8.84 -0.80
C MET A 87 10.25 8.31 -1.89
N GLN A 88 9.75 8.08 -3.11
CA GLN A 88 10.54 7.54 -4.22
C GLN A 88 11.31 6.29 -3.77
N ILE A 89 10.63 5.35 -3.10
CA ILE A 89 11.20 4.06 -2.64
C ILE A 89 10.18 2.93 -2.77
N ASP A 90 10.58 1.76 -3.30
CA ASP A 90 9.69 0.61 -3.41
C ASP A 90 10.04 -0.38 -2.30
N VAL A 91 9.07 -0.62 -1.41
CA VAL A 91 9.29 -1.37 -0.19
C VAL A 91 8.39 -2.60 -0.21
N THR A 92 8.98 -3.75 -0.48
CA THR A 92 8.26 -5.02 -0.57
C THR A 92 8.11 -5.72 0.78
N ARG A 93 9.06 -5.51 1.70
CA ARG A 93 9.05 -6.13 3.03
C ARG A 93 8.00 -5.47 3.92
N HIS A 94 7.05 -6.25 4.43
CA HIS A 94 5.92 -5.78 5.25
C HIS A 94 6.33 -4.90 6.45
N ARG A 95 7.29 -5.34 7.26
CA ARG A 95 7.76 -4.56 8.42
C ARG A 95 8.39 -3.23 7.99
N SER A 96 9.27 -3.28 6.99
CA SER A 96 9.92 -2.08 6.46
C SER A 96 8.93 -1.11 5.84
N LEU A 97 7.86 -1.61 5.21
CA LEU A 97 6.81 -0.76 4.65
C LEU A 97 6.08 0.02 5.74
N VAL A 98 5.70 -0.65 6.84
CA VAL A 98 5.10 0.01 8.01
C VAL A 98 6.02 1.11 8.55
N ASP A 99 7.32 0.84 8.69
CA ASP A 99 8.29 1.82 9.18
C ASP A 99 8.41 3.05 8.25
N LYS A 100 8.33 2.84 6.94
CA LYS A 100 8.38 3.93 5.94
C LYS A 100 7.06 4.70 5.89
N PHE A 101 5.93 4.00 5.97
CA PHE A 101 4.61 4.61 6.01
C PHE A 101 4.45 5.48 7.26
N LYS A 102 4.90 5.00 8.44
CA LYS A 102 4.99 5.81 9.67
C LYS A 102 5.76 7.11 9.45
N LYS A 103 6.95 7.03 8.83
CA LYS A 103 7.76 8.23 8.53
C LYS A 103 7.04 9.20 7.58
N LEU A 104 6.34 8.66 6.58
CA LEU A 104 5.54 9.46 5.65
C LEU A 104 4.41 10.21 6.35
N LEU A 105 3.62 9.51 7.19
CA LEU A 105 2.50 10.12 7.90
C LEU A 105 2.96 11.18 8.90
N ILE A 106 4.04 10.94 9.65
CA ILE A 106 4.62 11.95 10.55
C ILE A 106 5.04 13.20 9.76
N ARG A 107 5.65 13.01 8.58
CA ARG A 107 6.09 14.13 7.73
C ARG A 107 4.92 14.96 7.22
N GLN A 108 3.83 14.34 6.77
CA GLN A 108 2.69 15.06 6.19
C GLN A 108 1.68 15.57 7.21
N PHE A 109 1.45 14.83 8.30
CA PHE A 109 0.32 15.08 9.20
C PHE A 109 0.74 15.25 10.65
N GLY A 110 2.01 14.99 11.00
CA GLY A 110 2.47 14.99 12.39
C GLY A 110 1.87 13.85 13.23
N ASP A 111 1.25 12.84 12.60
CA ASP A 111 0.58 11.72 13.26
C ASP A 111 1.04 10.38 12.66
N GLU A 112 1.13 9.35 13.51
CA GLU A 112 1.52 7.99 13.14
C GLU A 112 0.46 6.93 13.48
N THR A 113 -0.72 7.35 13.92
CA THR A 113 -1.79 6.47 14.42
C THR A 113 -2.17 5.40 13.39
N LEU A 114 -2.38 5.79 12.14
CA LEU A 114 -2.73 4.83 11.08
C LEU A 114 -1.60 3.83 10.78
N ALA A 115 -0.33 4.25 10.89
CA ALA A 115 0.79 3.31 10.70
C ALA A 115 0.93 2.33 11.87
N LYS A 116 0.62 2.76 13.11
CA LYS A 116 0.51 1.86 14.27
C LYS A 116 -0.60 0.85 14.06
N GLN A 117 -1.76 1.30 13.61
CA GLN A 117 -2.92 0.44 13.34
C GLN A 117 -2.59 -0.59 12.25
N MET A 118 -1.98 -0.16 11.15
CA MET A 118 -1.50 -1.06 10.10
C MET A 118 -0.53 -2.13 10.65
N ASN A 119 0.33 -1.79 11.63
CA ASN A 119 1.24 -2.75 12.24
C ASN A 119 0.52 -3.78 13.13
N VAL A 120 -0.56 -3.38 13.82
CA VAL A 120 -1.41 -4.31 14.58
C VAL A 120 -1.99 -5.34 13.62
N TRP A 121 -2.62 -4.89 12.52
CA TRP A 121 -3.18 -5.78 11.51
C TRP A 121 -2.13 -6.64 10.80
N ARG A 122 -0.90 -6.16 10.63
CA ARG A 122 0.20 -7.00 10.14
C ARG A 122 0.45 -8.19 11.06
N MET A 123 0.44 -7.97 12.37
CA MET A 123 0.68 -9.02 13.37
C MET A 123 -0.51 -9.96 13.47
N ASP A 124 -1.74 -9.44 13.46
CA ASP A 124 -2.94 -10.27 13.53
C ASP A 124 -3.14 -11.09 12.27
N ARG A 125 -2.81 -10.55 11.09
CA ARG A 125 -2.76 -11.31 9.85
C ARG A 125 -1.78 -12.48 9.93
N ILE A 126 -0.59 -12.28 10.51
CA ILE A 126 0.37 -13.39 10.70
C ILE A 126 -0.23 -14.47 11.60
N LYS A 127 -0.91 -14.11 12.70
CA LYS A 127 -1.60 -15.10 13.54
C LYS A 127 -2.69 -15.83 12.75
N CYS A 128 -3.54 -15.08 12.04
CA CYS A 128 -4.65 -15.64 11.25
C CYS A 128 -4.19 -16.56 10.10
N ASP A 129 -3.06 -16.24 9.47
CA ASP A 129 -2.52 -17.01 8.36
C ASP A 129 -1.85 -18.32 8.82
N TYR A 130 -1.22 -18.33 10.01
CA TYR A 130 -0.27 -19.39 10.39
C TYR A 130 -0.57 -20.12 11.69
N ASP A 131 -1.34 -19.54 12.62
CA ASP A 131 -1.74 -20.21 13.86
C ASP A 131 -3.04 -20.99 13.61
N LEU A 132 -3.02 -22.33 13.74
CA LEU A 132 -4.21 -23.15 13.51
C LEU A 132 -5.30 -22.96 14.59
N ASN A 133 -4.96 -22.43 15.76
CA ASN A 133 -5.86 -22.35 16.90
C ASN A 133 -6.46 -20.94 17.10
N VAL A 134 -6.11 -19.95 16.27
CA VAL A 134 -6.68 -18.62 16.41
C VAL A 134 -8.16 -18.60 16.00
N GLU A 135 -9.01 -18.13 16.90
CA GLU A 135 -10.38 -17.75 16.61
C GLU A 135 -10.44 -16.26 16.30
N VAL A 136 -11.23 -15.90 15.29
CA VAL A 136 -11.36 -14.50 14.83
C VAL A 136 -12.83 -14.13 14.92
N ALA A 137 -13.14 -13.18 15.78
CA ALA A 137 -14.48 -12.66 15.94
C ALA A 137 -14.87 -11.73 14.77
N GLU A 138 -16.17 -11.56 14.57
CA GLU A 138 -16.73 -10.76 13.47
C GLU A 138 -16.42 -9.26 13.63
N ASP A 139 -16.47 -8.74 14.85
CA ASP A 139 -16.12 -7.36 15.21
C ASP A 139 -14.66 -6.99 14.86
N MET A 140 -13.74 -7.96 14.97
CA MET A 140 -12.37 -7.81 14.51
C MET A 140 -12.30 -7.65 12.99
N CYS A 141 -13.17 -8.34 12.25
CA CYS A 141 -13.23 -8.25 10.79
C CYS A 141 -13.76 -6.88 10.35
N GLU A 142 -14.85 -6.41 10.98
CA GLU A 142 -15.39 -5.06 10.76
C GLU A 142 -14.34 -3.98 11.04
N SER A 143 -13.62 -4.10 12.17
CA SER A 143 -12.54 -3.17 12.52
C SER A 143 -11.42 -3.18 11.47
N ALA A 144 -11.00 -4.35 11.00
CA ALA A 144 -9.96 -4.46 9.97
C ALA A 144 -10.37 -3.83 8.64
N ILE A 145 -11.63 -4.01 8.22
CA ILE A 145 -12.19 -3.40 7.01
C ILE A 145 -12.26 -1.88 7.16
N SER A 146 -12.77 -1.39 8.29
CA SER A 146 -12.87 0.05 8.59
C SER A 146 -11.49 0.72 8.53
N ASP A 147 -10.49 0.13 9.18
CA ASP A 147 -9.12 0.64 9.14
C ASP A 147 -8.48 0.56 7.75
N ALA A 148 -8.80 -0.49 6.97
CA ALA A 148 -8.32 -0.62 5.61
C ALA A 148 -8.87 0.50 4.72
N SER A 149 -10.16 0.81 4.86
CA SER A 149 -10.80 1.94 4.16
C SER A 149 -10.13 3.26 4.49
N MET A 150 -9.93 3.57 5.79
CA MET A 150 -9.27 4.80 6.21
C MET A 150 -7.84 4.94 5.66
N ILE A 151 -7.07 3.85 5.66
CA ILE A 151 -5.71 3.85 5.11
C ILE A 151 -5.73 4.03 3.59
N ILE A 152 -6.67 3.41 2.86
CA ILE A 152 -6.83 3.60 1.42
C ILE A 152 -7.10 5.08 1.12
N ASP A 153 -8.04 5.70 1.81
CA ASP A 153 -8.42 7.10 1.55
C ASP A 153 -7.25 8.06 1.77
N VAL A 154 -6.51 7.88 2.87
CA VAL A 154 -5.28 8.66 3.10
C VAL A 154 -4.24 8.43 2.00
N CYS A 155 -4.06 7.19 1.55
CA CYS A 155 -3.10 6.88 0.50
C CYS A 155 -3.52 7.43 -0.87
N LYS A 156 -4.83 7.47 -1.18
CA LYS A 156 -5.35 8.11 -2.40
C LYS A 156 -5.02 9.60 -2.42
N ASN A 157 -5.32 10.31 -1.34
CA ASN A 157 -5.01 11.74 -1.22
C ASN A 157 -3.51 12.00 -1.41
N LEU A 158 -2.65 11.21 -0.75
CA LEU A 158 -1.19 11.30 -0.93
C LEU A 158 -0.72 10.99 -2.35
N VAL A 159 -1.45 10.18 -3.12
CA VAL A 159 -1.10 9.85 -4.51
C VAL A 159 -1.59 10.92 -5.48
N ASP A 160 -2.75 11.52 -5.22
CA ASP A 160 -3.33 12.58 -6.06
C ASP A 160 -2.61 13.93 -5.90
N GLU A 161 -1.92 14.16 -4.79
CA GLU A 161 -1.13 15.37 -4.51
C GLU A 161 0.29 15.40 -5.13
N PHE A 162 0.69 14.38 -5.90
CA PHE A 162 2.05 14.23 -6.47
C PHE A 162 2.16 14.67 -7.94
#